data_AF-A0A5C6UQ12-F1
#
_entry.id   AF-A0A5C6UQ12-F1
#
_cell.length_a   1.000
_cell.length_b   1.000
_cell.length_c   1.000
_cell.angle_alpha   90.00
_cell.angle_beta   90.00
_cell.angle_gamma   90.00
#
_symmetry.space_group_name_H-M   'P 1'
#
loop_
_entity.id
_entity.type
_entity.pdbx_description
1 polymer ?
#
loop_
_entity_poly.entity_id
_entity_poly.type
_entity_poly.pdbx_seq_one_letter_code
_entity_poly.pdbx_strand_id
1 'polypeptide(L)'
;FSALQSNLKKDAPWLRYVKVSDTLDDVQNYVETIVTEEHTNDGITFHLNKLNAPAYFFFSSEKPVSSVESCKITNVGQDLYLIETNQLTFTIRLE
;
A
#
# COMPACT_ATOMS: atom_id res chain seq x y z
N PHE A 1 -21.80 14.87 3.04
CA PHE A 1 -21.52 13.50 3.53
C PHE A 1 -21.70 12.42 2.45
N SER A 2 -22.77 12.42 1.65
CA SER A 2 -23.02 11.38 0.62
C SER A 2 -22.03 11.35 -0.54
N ALA A 3 -21.57 12.50 -1.03
CA ALA A 3 -20.62 12.59 -2.15
C ALA A 3 -19.24 12.00 -1.81
N LEU A 4 -18.73 12.29 -0.60
CA LEU A 4 -17.44 11.77 -0.12
C LEU A 4 -17.48 10.25 0.01
N GLN A 5 -18.58 9.71 0.57
CA GLN A 5 -18.79 8.27 0.71
C GLN A 5 -18.92 7.57 -0.66
N SER A 6 -19.48 8.26 -1.66
CA SER A 6 -19.58 7.75 -3.03
C SER A 6 -18.21 7.70 -3.72
N ASN A 7 -17.37 8.71 -3.53
CA ASN A 7 -16.02 8.76 -4.12
C ASN A 7 -15.11 7.71 -3.45
N LEU A 8 -15.16 7.58 -2.12
CA LEU A 8 -14.40 6.54 -1.42
C LEU A 8 -14.81 5.12 -1.82
N LYS A 9 -16.10 4.87 -2.04
CA LYS A 9 -16.57 3.58 -2.56
C LYS A 9 -16.12 3.28 -3.99
N LYS A 10 -15.84 4.33 -4.78
CA LYS A 10 -15.40 4.24 -6.17
C LYS A 10 -13.88 4.05 -6.26
N ASP A 11 -13.13 4.82 -5.48
CA ASP A 11 -11.67 4.90 -5.59
C ASP A 11 -10.97 3.91 -4.63
N ALA A 12 -11.64 3.49 -3.55
CA ALA A 12 -11.11 2.55 -2.56
C ALA A 12 -12.19 1.53 -2.10
N PRO A 13 -12.66 0.64 -3.00
CA PRO A 13 -13.77 -0.28 -2.72
C PRO A 13 -13.48 -1.29 -1.59
N TRP A 14 -12.22 -1.46 -1.20
CA TRP A 14 -11.78 -2.29 -0.06
C TRP A 14 -12.16 -1.69 1.31
N LEU A 15 -12.48 -0.40 1.39
CA LEU A 15 -12.90 0.29 2.63
C LEU A 15 -14.38 0.08 3.01
N ARG A 16 -15.14 -0.74 2.28
CA ARG A 16 -16.60 -0.88 2.42
C ARG A 16 -17.10 -1.34 3.78
N TYR A 17 -16.24 -1.87 4.65
CA TYR A 17 -16.62 -2.48 5.93
C TYR A 17 -16.30 -1.64 7.18
N VAL A 18 -15.74 -0.43 7.03
CA VAL A 18 -15.35 0.42 8.18
C VAL A 18 -16.35 1.57 8.36
N LYS A 19 -16.71 1.89 9.61
CA LYS A 19 -17.62 3.03 9.91
C LYS A 19 -16.95 4.33 9.47
N VAL A 20 -17.69 5.18 8.74
CA VAL A 20 -17.21 6.46 8.15
C VAL A 20 -16.62 7.41 9.19
N SER A 21 -17.08 7.34 10.44
CA SER A 21 -16.55 8.14 11.56
C SER A 21 -15.11 7.78 11.90
N ASP A 22 -14.76 6.49 11.82
CA ASP A 22 -13.44 5.97 12.18
C ASP A 22 -12.49 6.05 10.98
N THR A 23 -13.04 6.14 9.76
CA THR A 23 -12.27 6.19 8.51
C THR A 23 -11.89 7.61 8.09
N LEU A 24 -12.50 8.69 8.58
CA LEU A 24 -12.15 10.03 8.09
C LEU A 24 -10.68 10.40 8.34
N ASP A 25 -10.16 10.06 9.52
CA ASP A 25 -8.74 10.28 9.85
C ASP A 25 -7.84 9.28 9.12
N ASP A 26 -8.20 7.99 9.08
CA ASP A 26 -7.39 6.96 8.40
C ASP A 26 -7.37 7.12 6.87
N VAL A 27 -8.45 7.60 6.28
CA VAL A 27 -8.61 7.78 4.82
C VAL A 27 -7.91 9.05 4.34
N GLN A 28 -8.00 10.18 5.06
CA GLN A 28 -7.19 11.35 4.70
C GLN A 28 -5.70 10.99 4.67
N ASN A 29 -5.26 10.12 5.57
CA ASN A 29 -3.88 9.66 5.62
C ASN A 29 -3.50 8.71 4.48
N TYR A 30 -4.40 7.82 4.05
CA TYR A 30 -4.20 6.97 2.87
C TYR A 30 -4.17 7.78 1.55
N VAL A 31 -5.07 8.74 1.39
CA VAL A 31 -5.23 9.52 0.14
C VAL A 31 -4.06 10.49 -0.08
N GLU A 32 -3.38 10.91 0.99
CA GLU A 32 -2.25 11.84 0.93
C GLU A 32 -0.87 11.16 0.92
N THR A 33 -0.81 9.83 1.09
CA THR A 33 0.46 9.09 1.02
C THR A 33 0.83 8.87 -0.44
N ILE A 34 1.79 9.65 -0.92
CA ILE A 34 2.37 9.52 -2.26
C ILE A 34 3.43 8.44 -2.19
N VAL A 35 3.27 7.40 -3.01
CA VAL A 35 4.24 6.33 -3.21
C VAL A 35 4.96 6.60 -4.52
N THR A 36 6.29 6.67 -4.48
CA THR A 36 7.13 6.71 -5.69
C THR A 36 7.97 5.45 -5.77
N GLU A 37 8.08 4.91 -6.97
CA GLU A 37 8.83 3.70 -7.26
C GLU A 37 10.15 4.05 -7.96
N GLU A 38 11.25 3.49 -7.45
CA GLU A 38 12.54 3.48 -8.11
C GLU A 38 12.85 2.07 -8.57
N HIS A 39 12.90 1.88 -9.89
CA HIS A 39 13.18 0.60 -10.51
C HIS A 39 14.67 0.46 -10.74
N THR A 40 15.26 -0.57 -10.17
CA THR A 40 16.67 -0.95 -10.36
C THR A 40 16.75 -2.33 -11.01
N ASN A 41 17.94 -2.72 -11.48
CA ASN A 41 18.14 -4.06 -12.06
C ASN A 41 17.86 -5.19 -11.04
N ASP A 42 17.95 -4.89 -9.74
CA ASP A 42 17.86 -5.86 -8.65
C ASP A 42 16.51 -5.85 -7.92
N GLY A 43 15.57 -4.96 -8.31
CA GLY A 43 14.27 -4.83 -7.64
C GLY A 43 13.66 -3.43 -7.70
N ILE A 44 12.58 -3.25 -6.94
CA ILE A 44 11.82 -2.00 -6.84
C ILE A 44 11.96 -1.46 -5.41
N THR A 45 12.44 -0.22 -5.30
CA THR A 45 12.44 0.53 -4.04
C THR A 45 11.26 1.49 -4.03
N PHE A 46 10.49 1.45 -2.95
CA PHE A 46 9.33 2.29 -2.74
C PHE A 46 9.67 3.38 -1.72
N HIS A 47 9.32 4.62 -2.05
CA HIS A 47 9.45 5.76 -1.15
C HIS A 47 8.08 6.37 -0.89
N LEU A 48 7.80 6.59 0.39
CA LEU A 48 6.59 7.21 0.90
C LEU A 48 6.93 8.64 1.33
N ASN A 49 6.11 9.61 0.94
CA ASN A 49 6.26 10.99 1.41
C ASN A 49 5.92 11.15 2.91
N LYS A 50 5.03 10.30 3.44
CA LYS A 50 4.62 10.25 4.84
C LYS A 50 4.20 8.84 5.22
N LEU A 51 4.28 8.51 6.50
CA LEU A 51 3.98 7.17 7.01
C LEU A 51 3.20 7.26 8.32
N ASN A 52 2.05 6.60 8.36
CA ASN A 52 1.40 6.19 9.61
C ASN A 52 1.67 4.70 9.83
N ALA A 53 2.63 4.40 10.70
CA ALA A 53 3.09 3.04 10.92
C ALA A 53 2.11 2.25 11.83
N PRO A 54 1.77 1.00 11.50
CA PRO A 54 2.13 0.28 10.27
C PRO A 54 1.28 0.72 9.06
N ALA A 55 1.95 0.92 7.92
CA ALA A 55 1.28 1.18 6.65
C ALA A 55 1.18 -0.10 5.82
N TYR A 56 0.09 -0.21 5.06
CA TYR A 56 -0.22 -1.39 4.26
C TYR A 56 -0.43 -1.02 2.79
N PHE A 57 0.16 -1.80 1.89
CA PHE A 57 0.06 -1.59 0.44
C PHE A 57 -0.19 -2.90 -0.28
N PHE A 58 -0.94 -2.85 -1.38
CA PHE A 58 -1.02 -3.98 -2.31
C PHE A 58 0.02 -3.80 -3.40
N PHE A 59 0.75 -4.87 -3.69
CA PHE A 59 1.73 -4.93 -4.76
C PHE A 59 1.46 -6.15 -5.62
N SER A 60 1.42 -5.94 -6.93
CA SER A 60 1.24 -7.00 -7.90
C SER A 60 2.45 -7.13 -8.81
N SER A 61 2.92 -8.35 -9.01
CA SER A 61 4.08 -8.63 -9.86
C SER A 61 3.98 -10.02 -10.47
N GLU A 62 4.20 -10.11 -11.78
CA GLU A 62 4.31 -11.39 -12.52
C GLU A 62 5.57 -12.18 -12.13
N LYS A 63 6.61 -11.48 -11.65
CA LYS A 63 7.82 -12.10 -11.12
C LYS A 63 7.64 -12.37 -9.63
N PRO A 64 8.02 -13.56 -9.13
CA PRO A 64 7.96 -13.86 -7.71
C PRO A 64 8.93 -12.95 -6.92
N VAL A 65 8.56 -12.67 -5.68
CA VAL A 65 9.40 -11.92 -4.76
C VAL A 65 10.56 -12.82 -4.28
N SER A 66 11.79 -12.37 -4.52
CA SER A 66 13.01 -13.04 -4.07
C SER A 66 13.38 -12.65 -2.64
N SER A 67 13.37 -11.36 -2.33
CA SER A 67 13.68 -10.85 -0.99
C SER A 67 13.05 -9.48 -0.73
N VAL A 68 12.98 -9.10 0.53
CA VAL A 68 12.39 -7.83 0.99
C VAL A 68 13.28 -7.16 2.01
N GLU A 69 13.29 -5.83 2.01
CA GLU A 69 13.99 -5.01 3.00
C GLU A 69 13.04 -3.97 3.59
N SER A 70 13.13 -3.77 4.91
CA SER A 70 12.35 -2.77 5.65
C SER A 70 10.82 -2.88 5.53
N CYS A 71 10.32 -4.03 5.06
CA CYS A 71 8.90 -4.37 5.00
C CYS A 71 8.70 -5.88 5.22
N LYS A 72 7.45 -6.28 5.45
CA LYS A 72 7.00 -7.66 5.42
C LYS A 72 6.04 -7.84 4.26
N ILE A 73 6.06 -9.01 3.63
CA ILE A 73 5.13 -9.35 2.55
C ILE A 73 4.36 -10.60 2.91
N THR A 74 3.06 -10.57 2.65
CA THR A 74 2.16 -11.72 2.69
C THR A 74 1.58 -11.93 1.29
N ASN A 75 1.75 -13.12 0.71
CA ASN A 75 1.04 -13.47 -0.52
C ASN A 75 -0.45 -13.66 -0.19
N VAL A 76 -1.31 -12.92 -0.89
CA VAL A 76 -2.77 -12.92 -0.66
C VAL A 76 -3.55 -13.34 -1.91
N GLY A 77 -2.87 -13.72 -2.99
CA GLY A 77 -3.47 -14.13 -4.24
C GLY A 77 -2.42 -14.43 -5.31
N GLN A 78 -2.90 -14.86 -6.48
CA GLN A 78 -2.04 -15.02 -7.65
C GLN A 78 -1.43 -13.66 -8.02
N ASP A 79 -0.10 -13.59 -8.01
CA ASP A 79 0.68 -12.40 -8.33
C ASP A 79 0.33 -11.16 -7.49
N LEU A 80 -0.26 -11.35 -6.30
CA LEU A 80 -0.73 -10.29 -5.42
C LEU A 80 -0.19 -10.46 -3.99
N TYR A 81 0.40 -9.38 -3.50
CA TYR A 81 1.11 -9.31 -2.24
C TYR A 81 0.56 -8.17 -1.38
N LEU A 82 0.38 -8.43 -0.09
CA LEU A 82 0.14 -7.41 0.94
C LEU A 82 1.48 -7.07 1.60
N ILE A 83 1.89 -5.81 1.47
CA ILE A 83 3.07 -5.25 2.10
C ILE A 83 2.67 -4.58 3.41
N GLU A 84 3.40 -4.85 4.47
CA GLU A 84 3.38 -4.13 5.75
C GLU A 84 4.73 -3.43 5.93
N THR A 85 4.73 -2.11 6.13
CA THR A 85 5.95 -1.35 6.40
C THR A 85 5.79 -0.38 7.57
N ASN A 86 6.87 -0.24 8.33
CA ASN A 86 7.03 0.79 9.36
C ASN A 86 8.09 1.83 8.98
N GLN A 87 8.52 1.83 7.71
CA GLN A 87 9.57 2.68 7.18
C GLN A 87 9.06 3.47 5.97
N LEU A 88 9.56 4.70 5.82
CA LEU A 88 9.25 5.55 4.65
C LEU A 88 9.86 5.00 3.37
N THR A 89 10.90 4.17 3.47
CA THR A 89 11.54 3.51 2.33
C THR A 89 11.58 2.00 2.58
N PHE A 90 11.18 1.22 1.58
CA PHE A 90 11.27 -0.23 1.61
C PHE A 90 11.55 -0.77 0.21
N THR A 91 12.16 -1.96 0.13
CA THR A 91 12.60 -2.53 -1.15
C THR A 91 12.07 -3.94 -1.31
N ILE A 92 11.65 -4.26 -2.53
CA ILE A 92 11.17 -5.59 -2.95
C ILE A 92 12.03 -6.03 -4.12
N ARG A 93 12.77 -7.12 -3.95
CA ARG A 93 13.55 -7.75 -5.02
C ARG A 93 12.72 -8.84 -5.69
N LEU A 94 12.79 -8.89 -7.01
CA LEU A 94 12.07 -9.83 -7.86
C LEU A 94 13.06 -10.78 -8.52
N GLU A 95 12.61 -11.99 -8.85
CA GLU A 95 13.40 -12.97 -9.63
C GLU A 95 13.50 -12.61 -11.12
#